data_AF-A0A1Q5E6H4-F1
#
_entry.id   AF-A0A1Q5E6H4-F1
#
_cell.length_a   1.000
_cell.length_b   1.000
_cell.length_c   1.000
_cell.angle_alpha   90.00
_cell.angle_beta   90.00
_cell.angle_gamma   90.00
#
_symmetry.space_group_name_H-M   'P 1'
#
loop_
_entity.id
_entity.type
_entity.pdbx_description
1 polymer ?
#
loop_
_entity_poly.entity_id
_entity_poly.type
_entity_poly.pdbx_seq_one_letter_code
_entity_poly.pdbx_strand_id
1 'polypeptide(L)'
;MAATGTNPLDRAERFIWLTARVLEQRRFAHQYLEGGADAVETALTAYANEDGGYGHALEPDLRGPVSQPLHTAHALSVLDSIGRCGGLRVERICRYLTEVSTKEGALPALLPSQRDYPAAPFIPIVDDPPAELLATGPVVGLLHRNEVWHAWLFRATDFCWSAVDALEVSHPYEIEAAVAFLDGVPDRRRAEEAAERLGRLVRDQRLAVLDPDRRAEYPVAPGYAPGEQHFPYDYARTPASLARRWFSDTEMERSLDHLAAAQEEDGGWPVTWRQWAPGTALEGRPLVTLRALETLRAHGRVLF
;
A
#
# COMPACT_ATOMS: atom_id res chain seq x y z
N MET A 1 -31.70 -10.25 15.70
CA MET A 1 -31.72 -9.32 14.56
C MET A 1 -30.78 -8.17 14.87
N ALA A 2 -29.49 -8.36 14.60
CA ALA A 2 -28.46 -7.35 14.90
C ALA A 2 -28.65 -6.15 13.97
N ALA A 3 -28.72 -4.95 14.56
CA ALA A 3 -28.86 -3.68 13.85
C ALA A 3 -27.89 -3.64 12.65
N THR A 4 -28.46 -3.45 11.46
CA THR A 4 -27.74 -2.92 10.31
C THR A 4 -27.23 -1.54 10.73
N GLY A 5 -25.92 -1.40 10.90
CA GLY A 5 -25.30 -0.09 11.13
C GLY A 5 -25.80 0.89 10.06
N THR A 6 -26.28 2.06 10.50
CA THR A 6 -26.93 3.04 9.62
C THR A 6 -25.94 3.85 8.79
N ASN A 7 -24.65 3.87 9.18
CA ASN A 7 -23.59 4.58 8.46
C ASN A 7 -22.47 3.62 7.97
N PRO A 8 -21.61 4.07 7.03
CA PRO A 8 -20.55 3.24 6.48
C PRO A 8 -19.54 2.70 7.51
N LEU A 9 -19.23 3.48 8.56
CA LEU A 9 -18.27 3.06 9.58
C LEU A 9 -18.79 1.91 10.44
N ASP A 10 -20.05 1.95 10.88
CA ASP A 10 -20.66 0.89 11.69
C ASP A 10 -20.73 -0.44 10.93
N ARG A 11 -21.00 -0.37 9.61
CA ARG A 11 -21.00 -1.54 8.73
C ARG A 11 -19.59 -2.12 8.59
N ALA A 12 -18.61 -1.25 8.39
CA ALA A 12 -17.20 -1.67 8.31
C ALA A 12 -16.69 -2.23 9.63
N GLU A 13 -17.10 -1.66 10.77
CA GLU A 13 -16.77 -2.19 12.09
C GLU A 13 -17.27 -3.64 12.24
N ARG A 14 -18.54 -3.88 11.91
CA ARG A 14 -19.11 -5.24 11.94
C ARG A 14 -18.36 -6.20 11.01
N PHE A 15 -18.00 -5.75 9.81
CA PHE A 15 -17.21 -6.52 8.86
C PHE A 15 -15.84 -6.90 9.45
N ILE A 16 -15.13 -5.93 10.04
CA ILE A 16 -13.81 -6.13 10.65
C ILE A 16 -13.89 -7.16 11.77
N TRP A 17 -14.88 -7.07 12.66
CA TRP A 17 -15.02 -8.04 13.75
C TRP A 17 -15.33 -9.47 13.28
N LEU A 18 -16.02 -9.62 12.15
CA LEU A 18 -16.39 -10.93 11.61
C LEU A 18 -15.29 -11.58 10.78
N THR A 19 -14.43 -10.79 10.11
CA THR A 19 -13.58 -11.29 9.03
C THR A 19 -12.09 -11.00 9.24
N ALA A 20 -11.74 -9.92 9.92
CA ALA A 20 -10.36 -9.47 9.98
C ALA A 20 -9.47 -10.32 10.88
N ARG A 21 -8.18 -10.42 10.53
CA ARG A 21 -7.15 -10.96 11.42
C ARG A 21 -7.02 -10.04 12.64
N VAL A 22 -6.43 -10.55 13.71
CA VAL A 22 -6.21 -9.77 14.95
C VAL A 22 -5.48 -8.46 14.65
N LEU A 23 -4.51 -8.44 13.73
CA LEU A 23 -3.78 -7.23 13.37
C LEU A 23 -4.72 -6.13 12.85
N GLU A 24 -5.51 -6.40 11.82
CA GLU A 24 -6.45 -5.42 11.25
C GLU A 24 -7.56 -5.03 12.23
N GLN A 25 -8.03 -5.95 13.08
CA GLN A 25 -8.94 -5.62 14.17
C GLN A 25 -8.34 -4.59 15.15
N ARG A 26 -7.07 -4.77 15.55
CA ARG A 26 -6.39 -3.82 16.44
C ARG A 26 -6.14 -2.48 15.75
N ARG A 27 -5.80 -2.49 14.46
CA ARG A 27 -5.63 -1.27 13.66
C ARG A 27 -6.94 -0.49 13.58
N PHE A 28 -8.06 -1.16 13.28
CA PHE A 28 -9.38 -0.53 13.27
C PHE A 28 -9.70 0.10 14.62
N ALA A 29 -9.55 -0.65 15.71
CA ALA A 29 -9.83 -0.16 17.05
C ALA A 29 -8.95 1.05 17.43
N HIS A 30 -7.66 1.02 17.09
CA HIS A 30 -6.76 2.16 17.32
C HIS A 30 -7.22 3.43 16.60
N GLN A 31 -7.68 3.26 15.36
CA GLN A 31 -7.96 4.38 14.48
C GLN A 31 -9.37 4.96 14.64
N TYR A 32 -10.34 4.17 15.11
CA TYR A 32 -11.75 4.53 15.13
C TYR A 32 -12.43 4.33 16.49
N LEU A 33 -11.83 3.58 17.43
CA LEU A 33 -12.45 3.21 18.72
C LEU A 33 -11.53 3.51 19.93
N GLU A 34 -10.69 4.52 19.82
CA GLU A 34 -9.77 4.98 20.90
C GLU A 34 -8.82 3.89 21.43
N GLY A 35 -8.56 2.84 20.63
CA GLY A 35 -7.62 1.78 20.99
C GLY A 35 -6.16 2.28 21.07
N GLY A 36 -5.37 1.66 21.96
CA GLY A 36 -3.95 2.01 22.11
C GLY A 36 -3.04 1.40 21.03
N ALA A 37 -1.98 2.12 20.64
CA ALA A 37 -0.97 1.66 19.70
C ALA A 37 -0.23 0.37 20.16
N ASP A 38 -0.10 0.15 21.48
CA ASP A 38 0.52 -1.05 22.05
C ASP A 38 -0.18 -2.35 21.61
N ALA A 39 -1.51 -2.32 21.45
CA ALA A 39 -2.27 -3.49 21.05
C ALA A 39 -2.01 -3.85 19.57
N VAL A 40 -1.80 -2.84 18.72
CA VAL A 40 -1.42 -3.02 17.32
C VAL A 40 -0.01 -3.60 17.23
N GLU A 41 0.94 -3.04 17.98
CA GLU A 41 2.31 -3.55 18.01
C GLU A 41 2.40 -4.99 18.51
N THR A 42 1.62 -5.34 19.53
CA THR A 42 1.56 -6.70 20.06
C THR A 42 1.09 -7.68 18.97
N ALA A 43 0.03 -7.33 18.23
CA ALA A 43 -0.44 -8.15 17.12
C ALA A 43 0.59 -8.25 15.98
N LEU A 44 1.25 -7.14 15.63
CA LEU A 44 2.27 -7.09 14.59
C LEU A 44 3.50 -7.93 14.95
N THR A 45 3.85 -8.01 16.24
CA THR A 45 5.01 -8.76 16.72
C THR A 45 4.92 -10.26 16.39
N ALA A 46 3.71 -10.82 16.28
CA ALA A 46 3.52 -12.22 15.90
C ALA A 46 4.00 -12.54 14.47
N TYR A 47 4.23 -11.53 13.63
CA TYR A 47 4.72 -11.68 12.27
C TYR A 47 6.24 -11.45 12.14
N ALA A 48 6.91 -10.99 13.19
CA ALA A 48 8.34 -10.66 13.15
C ALA A 48 9.21 -11.90 13.26
N ASN A 49 10.33 -11.92 12.54
CA ASN A 49 11.33 -12.99 12.59
C ASN A 49 12.64 -12.49 13.25
N GLU A 50 13.52 -13.43 13.61
CA GLU A 50 14.78 -13.15 14.31
C GLU A 50 15.76 -12.32 13.47
N ASP A 51 15.67 -12.40 12.14
CA ASP A 51 16.48 -11.65 11.17
C ASP A 51 16.08 -10.16 11.06
N GLY A 52 15.02 -9.73 11.76
CA GLY A 52 14.49 -8.37 11.70
C GLY A 52 13.51 -8.12 10.55
N GLY A 53 13.26 -9.12 9.71
CA GLY A 53 12.20 -9.12 8.71
C GLY A 53 10.87 -9.63 9.25
N TYR A 54 9.88 -9.72 8.35
CA TYR A 54 8.53 -10.15 8.66
C TYR A 54 8.05 -11.24 7.72
N GLY A 55 7.24 -12.18 8.23
CA GLY A 55 6.73 -13.34 7.51
C GLY A 55 5.24 -13.62 7.80
N HIS A 56 4.87 -14.90 7.78
CA HIS A 56 3.60 -15.44 8.29
C HIS A 56 2.36 -14.86 7.62
N ALA A 57 2.44 -14.60 6.32
CA ALA A 57 1.37 -14.03 5.52
C ALA A 57 0.90 -12.64 5.97
N LEU A 58 1.80 -11.83 6.54
CA LEU A 58 1.51 -10.42 6.83
C LEU A 58 1.00 -9.68 5.57
N GLU A 59 1.66 -9.96 4.44
CA GLU A 59 1.19 -9.70 3.07
C GLU A 59 0.42 -10.95 2.61
N PRO A 60 -0.91 -10.90 2.44
CA PRO A 60 -1.73 -12.08 2.16
C PRO A 60 -1.33 -12.88 0.91
N ASP A 61 -0.66 -12.27 -0.06
CA ASP A 61 -0.24 -12.99 -1.27
C ASP A 61 1.04 -13.83 -1.09
N LEU A 62 1.75 -13.69 0.03
CA LEU A 62 2.94 -14.48 0.35
C LEU A 62 2.66 -15.34 1.57
N ARG A 63 2.87 -16.66 1.50
CA ARG A 63 2.63 -17.57 2.63
C ARG A 63 3.92 -18.11 3.19
N GLY A 64 3.81 -18.72 4.36
CA GLY A 64 4.93 -19.33 5.06
C GLY A 64 5.65 -18.37 6.01
N PRO A 65 6.66 -18.87 6.71
CA PRO A 65 7.31 -18.17 7.82
C PRO A 65 8.45 -17.25 7.38
N VAL A 66 8.91 -17.34 6.13
CA VAL A 66 10.13 -16.65 5.70
C VAL A 66 9.94 -15.15 5.61
N SER A 67 10.99 -14.40 5.96
CA SER A 67 11.00 -12.96 5.81
C SER A 67 11.03 -12.55 4.34
N GLN A 68 10.14 -11.63 3.94
CA GLN A 68 10.10 -11.08 2.58
C GLN A 68 10.06 -9.54 2.59
N PRO A 69 10.65 -8.85 1.59
CA PRO A 69 10.60 -7.39 1.49
C PRO A 69 9.18 -6.83 1.57
N LEU A 70 8.20 -7.44 0.88
CA LEU A 70 6.80 -7.01 0.91
C LEU A 70 6.14 -7.14 2.29
N HIS A 71 6.43 -8.21 3.04
CA HIS A 71 5.98 -8.34 4.43
C HIS A 71 6.57 -7.22 5.30
N THR A 72 7.88 -6.98 5.18
CA THR A 72 8.56 -5.95 5.97
C THR A 72 8.08 -4.54 5.60
N ALA A 73 7.79 -4.27 4.33
CA ALA A 73 7.18 -3.02 3.88
C ALA A 73 5.79 -2.82 4.50
N HIS A 74 4.97 -3.87 4.55
CA HIS A 74 3.67 -3.85 5.23
C HIS A 74 3.84 -3.55 6.73
N ALA A 75 4.80 -4.20 7.41
CA ALA A 75 5.07 -3.95 8.82
C ALA A 75 5.46 -2.49 9.08
N LEU A 76 6.30 -1.89 8.23
CA LEU A 76 6.63 -0.47 8.32
C LEU A 76 5.40 0.43 8.13
N SER A 77 4.52 0.12 7.17
CA SER A 77 3.26 0.85 6.99
C SER A 77 2.36 0.79 8.22
N VAL A 78 2.31 -0.36 8.91
CA VAL A 78 1.56 -0.48 10.17
C VAL A 78 2.20 0.37 11.27
N LEU A 79 3.52 0.33 11.43
CA LEU A 79 4.23 1.15 12.42
C LEU A 79 4.04 2.65 12.19
N ASP A 80 4.10 3.10 10.94
CA ASP A 80 3.81 4.49 10.53
C ASP A 80 2.38 4.89 10.92
N SER A 81 1.40 4.04 10.60
CA SER A 81 -0.02 4.31 10.88
C SER A 81 -0.36 4.53 12.36
N ILE A 82 0.50 4.06 13.27
CA ILE A 82 0.35 4.20 14.73
C ILE A 82 1.39 5.15 15.36
N GLY A 83 2.14 5.90 14.55
CA GLY A 83 3.16 6.85 15.01
C GLY A 83 4.37 6.21 15.69
N ARG A 84 4.72 4.96 15.33
CA ARG A 84 5.83 4.18 15.89
C ARG A 84 6.89 3.78 14.86
N CYS A 85 6.97 4.50 13.75
CA CYS A 85 8.03 4.32 12.76
C CYS A 85 9.34 4.99 13.23
N GLY A 86 10.02 4.39 14.21
CA GLY A 86 11.32 4.84 14.67
C GLY A 86 11.98 3.90 15.68
N GLY A 87 13.12 4.33 16.20
CA GLY A 87 13.85 3.62 17.27
C GLY A 87 14.43 2.26 16.85
N LEU A 88 14.76 1.43 17.86
CA LEU A 88 15.48 0.16 17.68
C LEU A 88 14.77 -0.83 16.77
N ARG A 89 13.44 -0.81 16.72
CA ARG A 89 12.66 -1.71 15.85
C ARG A 89 12.86 -1.35 14.38
N VAL A 90 12.75 -0.07 14.03
CA VAL A 90 12.99 0.38 12.65
C VAL A 90 14.46 0.25 12.26
N GLU A 91 15.40 0.41 13.20
CA GLU A 91 16.82 0.13 12.95
C GLU A 91 17.05 -1.35 12.54
N ARG A 92 16.41 -2.30 13.24
CA ARG A 92 16.49 -3.73 12.88
C ARG A 92 15.86 -4.01 11.52
N ILE A 93 14.73 -3.38 11.23
CA ILE A 93 14.10 -3.46 9.91
C ILE A 93 15.06 -2.93 8.83
N CYS A 94 15.68 -1.78 9.03
CA CYS A 94 16.62 -1.21 8.07
C CYS A 94 17.86 -2.09 7.87
N ARG A 95 18.33 -2.78 8.92
CA ARG A 95 19.40 -3.79 8.82
C ARG A 95 18.96 -4.96 7.93
N TYR A 96 17.79 -5.54 8.18
CA TYR A 96 17.22 -6.57 7.33
C TYR A 96 17.10 -6.11 5.86
N LEU A 97 16.54 -4.92 5.63
CA LEU A 97 16.37 -4.34 4.29
C LEU A 97 17.72 -4.12 3.58
N THR A 98 18.77 -3.81 4.33
CA THR A 98 20.15 -3.72 3.80
C THR A 98 20.66 -5.08 3.33
N GLU A 99 20.43 -6.12 4.13
CA GLU A 99 20.90 -7.49 3.84
C GLU A 99 20.20 -8.11 2.62
N VAL A 100 18.92 -7.80 2.42
CA VAL A 100 18.12 -8.35 1.31
C VAL A 100 18.07 -7.46 0.07
N SER A 101 18.82 -6.35 0.08
CA SER A 101 18.91 -5.46 -1.07
C SER A 101 19.78 -6.05 -2.18
N THR A 102 19.39 -5.73 -3.40
CA THR A 102 20.18 -5.98 -4.61
C THR A 102 21.49 -5.18 -4.62
N LYS A 103 22.37 -5.46 -5.59
CA LYS A 103 23.65 -4.74 -5.77
C LYS A 103 23.44 -3.23 -6.04
N GLU A 104 22.29 -2.86 -6.59
CA GLU A 104 21.87 -1.47 -6.80
C GLU A 104 21.57 -0.76 -5.46
N GLY A 105 21.36 -1.51 -4.37
CA GLY A 105 21.01 -0.98 -3.06
C GLY A 105 19.51 -0.79 -2.86
N ALA A 106 18.69 -1.47 -3.66
CA ALA A 106 17.24 -1.40 -3.64
C ALA A 106 16.61 -2.78 -3.47
N LEU A 107 15.33 -2.80 -3.10
CA LEU A 107 14.63 -4.02 -2.73
C LEU A 107 14.11 -4.74 -3.98
N PRO A 108 14.28 -6.07 -4.06
CA PRO A 108 13.46 -6.87 -4.95
C PRO A 108 12.03 -6.97 -4.40
N ALA A 109 11.08 -7.31 -5.26
CA ALA A 109 9.73 -7.62 -4.78
C ALA A 109 9.75 -8.83 -3.83
N LEU A 110 10.38 -9.93 -4.26
CA LEU A 110 10.47 -11.19 -3.52
C LEU A 110 11.89 -11.73 -3.54
N LEU A 111 12.22 -12.53 -2.52
CA LEU A 111 13.45 -13.27 -2.43
C LEU A 111 13.26 -14.73 -2.90
N PRO A 112 14.33 -15.39 -3.40
CA PRO A 112 14.28 -16.80 -3.81
C PRO A 112 13.81 -17.75 -2.70
N SER A 113 14.02 -17.37 -1.43
CA SER A 113 13.57 -18.13 -0.24
C SER A 113 12.06 -18.35 -0.19
N GLN A 114 11.25 -17.58 -0.93
CA GLN A 114 9.82 -17.81 -1.03
C GLN A 114 9.47 -19.12 -1.78
N ARG A 115 10.38 -19.67 -2.59
CA ARG A 115 10.13 -20.83 -3.47
C ARG A 115 9.59 -22.05 -2.73
N ASP A 116 10.00 -22.22 -1.47
CA ASP A 116 9.62 -23.37 -0.64
C ASP A 116 8.24 -23.20 0.04
N TYR A 117 7.57 -22.07 -0.19
CA TYR A 117 6.29 -21.73 0.44
C TYR A 117 5.26 -21.23 -0.58
N PRO A 118 3.95 -21.43 -0.33
CA PRO A 118 2.92 -20.95 -1.24
C PRO A 118 2.98 -19.43 -1.42
N ALA A 119 2.76 -18.97 -2.65
CA ALA A 119 2.65 -17.56 -2.99
C ALA A 119 1.68 -17.39 -4.15
N ALA A 120 1.23 -16.16 -4.38
CA ALA A 120 0.40 -15.83 -5.53
C ALA A 120 1.09 -16.28 -6.84
N PRO A 121 0.39 -17.06 -7.70
CA PRO A 121 1.00 -17.69 -8.87
C PRO A 121 1.39 -16.71 -9.97
N PHE A 122 0.92 -15.46 -9.88
CA PHE A 122 1.25 -14.38 -10.80
C PHE A 122 2.47 -13.56 -10.37
N ILE A 123 3.09 -13.90 -9.23
CA ILE A 123 4.33 -13.27 -8.77
C ILE A 123 5.50 -14.21 -9.08
N PRO A 124 6.40 -13.85 -10.02
CA PRO A 124 7.50 -14.72 -10.40
C PRO A 124 8.57 -14.79 -9.28
N ILE A 125 8.98 -16.01 -8.92
CA ILE A 125 10.09 -16.26 -8.01
C ILE A 125 11.32 -16.67 -8.83
N VAL A 126 12.26 -15.73 -8.96
CA VAL A 126 13.50 -15.88 -9.73
C VAL A 126 14.71 -15.95 -8.80
N ASP A 127 15.81 -16.53 -9.26
CA ASP A 127 17.00 -16.77 -8.43
C ASP A 127 17.83 -15.49 -8.18
N ASP A 128 17.80 -14.55 -9.11
CA ASP A 128 18.45 -13.23 -9.03
C ASP A 128 17.41 -12.14 -9.30
N PRO A 129 16.56 -11.79 -8.30
CA PRO A 129 15.48 -10.85 -8.51
C PRO A 129 16.01 -9.41 -8.68
N PRO A 130 15.46 -8.65 -9.65
CA PRO A 130 15.91 -7.29 -9.91
C PRO A 130 15.48 -6.34 -8.79
N ALA A 131 16.14 -5.19 -8.72
CA ALA A 131 15.66 -4.06 -7.93
C ALA A 131 14.35 -3.53 -8.51
N GLU A 132 13.35 -3.29 -7.69
CA GLU A 132 12.03 -2.82 -8.14
C GLU A 132 11.59 -1.56 -7.41
N LEU A 133 11.12 -0.57 -8.18
CA LEU A 133 10.54 0.65 -7.61
C LEU A 133 9.28 0.32 -6.80
N LEU A 134 8.49 -0.66 -7.22
CA LEU A 134 7.28 -1.10 -6.53
C LEU A 134 7.55 -1.52 -5.08
N ALA A 135 8.65 -2.22 -4.84
CA ALA A 135 9.05 -2.66 -3.50
C ALA A 135 9.81 -1.58 -2.72
N THR A 136 10.62 -0.78 -3.41
CA THR A 136 11.56 0.15 -2.78
C THR A 136 10.93 1.52 -2.47
N GLY A 137 10.16 2.08 -3.41
CA GLY A 137 9.60 3.42 -3.34
C GLY A 137 8.76 3.68 -2.09
N PRO A 138 7.74 2.85 -1.80
CA PRO A 138 6.88 3.02 -0.63
C PRO A 138 7.65 2.98 0.69
N VAL A 139 8.65 2.09 0.79
CA VAL A 139 9.49 1.96 1.99
C VAL A 139 10.37 3.20 2.17
N VAL A 140 11.07 3.62 1.12
CA VAL A 140 11.99 4.77 1.18
C VAL A 140 11.23 6.06 1.47
N GLY A 141 10.09 6.30 0.81
CA GLY A 141 9.25 7.47 1.06
C GLY A 141 8.73 7.51 2.50
N LEU A 142 8.25 6.38 3.02
CA LEU A 142 7.79 6.28 4.40
C LEU A 142 8.90 6.56 5.41
N LEU A 143 10.11 6.01 5.20
CA LEU A 143 11.24 6.24 6.09
C LEU A 143 11.70 7.70 6.09
N HIS A 144 11.77 8.35 4.93
CA HIS A 144 12.08 9.78 4.84
C HIS A 144 11.03 10.65 5.54
N ARG A 145 9.74 10.37 5.33
CA ARG A 145 8.64 11.10 6.00
C ARG A 145 8.70 11.00 7.52
N ASN A 146 9.23 9.90 8.04
CA ASN A 146 9.43 9.67 9.49
C ASN A 146 10.81 10.10 9.98
N GLU A 147 11.58 10.83 9.17
CA GLU A 147 12.91 11.34 9.52
C GLU A 147 13.90 10.24 9.96
N VAL A 148 13.71 9.01 9.45
CA VAL A 148 14.58 7.88 9.79
C VAL A 148 15.91 8.03 9.07
N TRP A 149 17.00 7.88 9.81
CA TRP A 149 18.35 7.85 9.27
C TRP A 149 18.92 6.43 9.26
N HIS A 150 19.37 5.97 8.10
CA HIS A 150 20.11 4.70 7.95
C HIS A 150 20.99 4.73 6.70
N ALA A 151 22.19 4.14 6.75
CA ALA A 151 23.16 4.20 5.64
C ALA A 151 22.64 3.57 4.33
N TRP A 152 21.80 2.54 4.42
CA TRP A 152 21.14 1.93 3.27
C TRP A 152 20.19 2.88 2.54
N LEU A 153 19.53 3.80 3.27
CA LEU A 153 18.51 4.69 2.71
C LEU A 153 19.08 5.58 1.60
N PHE A 154 20.36 5.95 1.66
CA PHE A 154 21.01 6.74 0.61
C PHE A 154 20.97 6.04 -0.76
N ARG A 155 21.44 4.79 -0.83
CA ARG A 155 21.46 4.04 -2.10
C ARG A 155 20.06 3.71 -2.59
N ALA A 156 19.16 3.34 -1.68
CA ALA A 156 17.76 3.09 -2.03
C ALA A 156 17.07 4.37 -2.55
N THR A 157 17.41 5.55 -2.01
CA THR A 157 16.91 6.85 -2.49
C THR A 157 17.43 7.18 -3.89
N ASP A 158 18.72 6.97 -4.14
CA ASP A 158 19.32 7.19 -5.47
C ASP A 158 18.71 6.26 -6.52
N PHE A 159 18.46 5.00 -6.15
CA PHE A 159 17.72 4.06 -6.99
C PHE A 159 16.30 4.57 -7.29
N CYS A 160 15.52 4.95 -6.28
CA CYS A 160 14.15 5.45 -6.46
C CYS A 160 14.12 6.67 -7.39
N TRP A 161 15.04 7.62 -7.22
CA TRP A 161 15.17 8.76 -8.13
C TRP A 161 15.46 8.34 -9.57
N SER A 162 16.43 7.44 -9.76
CA SER A 162 16.81 6.95 -11.08
C SER A 162 15.67 6.20 -11.76
N ALA A 163 14.95 5.37 -11.01
CA ALA A 163 13.79 4.61 -11.49
C ALA A 163 12.64 5.55 -11.87
N VAL A 164 12.31 6.52 -11.01
CA VAL A 164 11.28 7.53 -11.30
C VAL A 164 11.61 8.36 -12.54
N ASP A 165 12.87 8.75 -12.71
CA ASP A 165 13.33 9.52 -13.88
C ASP A 165 13.34 8.72 -15.18
N ALA A 166 13.42 7.39 -15.11
CA ALA A 166 13.36 6.50 -16.26
C ALA A 166 11.92 6.14 -16.70
N LEU A 167 10.88 6.56 -15.98
CA LEU A 167 9.49 6.23 -16.32
C LEU A 167 9.02 7.00 -17.58
N GLU A 168 8.86 6.27 -18.68
CA GLU A 168 8.28 6.76 -19.94
C GLU A 168 6.95 6.08 -20.29
N VAL A 169 6.91 4.76 -20.13
CA VAL A 169 5.70 3.92 -20.19
C VAL A 169 5.64 3.16 -18.89
N SER A 170 4.52 3.24 -18.19
CA SER A 170 4.44 2.72 -16.83
C SER A 170 3.10 2.07 -16.56
N HIS A 171 3.06 1.39 -15.44
CA HIS A 171 1.95 0.62 -14.95
C HIS A 171 1.40 1.28 -13.67
N PRO A 172 0.08 1.27 -13.39
CA PRO A 172 -0.49 2.03 -12.27
C PRO A 172 0.20 1.78 -10.91
N TYR A 173 0.50 0.52 -10.57
CA TYR A 173 1.24 0.18 -9.34
C TYR A 173 2.63 0.81 -9.24
N GLU A 174 3.35 0.94 -10.36
CA GLU A 174 4.67 1.56 -10.37
C GLU A 174 4.57 3.08 -10.16
N ILE A 175 3.53 3.71 -10.72
CA ILE A 175 3.23 5.12 -10.47
C ILE A 175 2.83 5.36 -9.00
N GLU A 176 2.01 4.50 -8.40
CA GLU A 176 1.69 4.61 -6.97
C GLU A 176 2.95 4.49 -6.10
N ALA A 177 3.85 3.57 -6.43
CA ALA A 177 5.12 3.42 -5.74
C ALA A 177 6.02 4.66 -5.90
N ALA A 178 6.06 5.25 -7.10
CA ALA A 178 6.73 6.52 -7.34
C ALA A 178 6.13 7.65 -6.51
N VAL A 179 4.80 7.79 -6.46
CA VAL A 179 4.13 8.82 -5.65
C VAL A 179 4.42 8.61 -4.17
N ALA A 180 4.36 7.38 -3.67
CA ALA A 180 4.66 7.08 -2.27
C ALA A 180 6.09 7.50 -1.88
N PHE A 181 7.06 7.33 -2.78
CA PHE A 181 8.42 7.85 -2.62
C PHE A 181 8.46 9.38 -2.64
N LEU A 182 7.89 10.01 -3.67
CA LEU A 182 7.93 11.46 -3.88
C LEU A 182 7.19 12.24 -2.78
N ASP A 183 6.13 11.68 -2.21
CA ASP A 183 5.39 12.26 -1.09
C ASP A 183 6.24 12.32 0.18
N GLY A 184 7.20 11.42 0.35
CA GLY A 184 8.04 11.33 1.55
C GLY A 184 9.45 11.93 1.42
N VAL A 185 9.99 12.05 0.21
CA VAL A 185 11.40 12.47 0.00
C VAL A 185 11.63 13.95 0.39
N PRO A 186 12.81 14.30 0.96
CA PRO A 186 13.07 15.66 1.45
C PRO A 186 13.30 16.71 0.35
N ASP A 187 13.80 16.34 -0.83
CA ASP A 187 13.97 17.28 -1.96
C ASP A 187 12.62 17.61 -2.60
N ARG A 188 11.89 18.54 -1.97
CA ARG A 188 10.52 18.88 -2.36
C ARG A 188 10.41 19.46 -3.75
N ARG A 189 11.37 20.30 -4.16
CA ARG A 189 11.35 20.91 -5.50
C ARG A 189 11.50 19.83 -6.58
N ARG A 190 12.48 18.93 -6.44
CA ARG A 190 12.65 17.81 -7.38
C ARG A 190 11.44 16.88 -7.36
N ALA A 191 10.85 16.66 -6.18
CA ALA A 191 9.69 15.80 -6.03
C ALA A 191 8.45 16.35 -6.75
N GLU A 192 8.19 17.65 -6.63
CA GLU A 192 7.11 18.33 -7.33
C GLU A 192 7.29 18.27 -8.86
N GLU A 193 8.50 18.57 -9.35
CA GLU A 193 8.82 18.50 -10.79
C GLU A 193 8.63 17.08 -11.36
N ALA A 194 9.09 16.05 -10.64
CA ALA A 194 8.90 14.66 -11.03
C ALA A 194 7.43 14.25 -10.98
N ALA A 195 6.70 14.62 -9.92
CA ALA A 195 5.28 14.32 -9.79
C ALA A 195 4.44 14.97 -10.90
N GLU A 196 4.73 16.21 -11.30
CA GLU A 196 4.04 16.86 -12.43
C GLU A 196 4.27 16.10 -13.75
N ARG A 197 5.48 15.60 -13.98
CA ARG A 197 5.78 14.74 -15.13
C ARG A 197 4.96 13.45 -15.09
N LEU A 198 4.93 12.76 -13.95
CA LEU A 198 4.15 11.54 -13.79
C LEU A 198 2.64 11.79 -13.96
N GLY A 199 2.11 12.92 -13.48
CA GLY A 199 0.70 13.28 -13.67
C GLY A 199 0.31 13.43 -15.14
N ARG A 200 1.20 13.98 -15.98
CA ARG A 200 1.00 13.99 -17.45
C ARG A 200 0.99 12.58 -18.01
N LEU A 201 1.94 11.74 -17.61
CA LEU A 201 2.03 10.34 -18.02
C LEU A 201 0.75 9.56 -17.66
N VAL A 202 0.22 9.72 -16.44
CA VAL A 202 -1.04 9.09 -16.00
C VAL A 202 -2.21 9.48 -16.90
N ARG A 203 -2.32 10.75 -17.29
CA ARG A 203 -3.38 11.22 -18.18
C ARG A 203 -3.20 10.72 -19.60
N ASP A 204 -2.00 10.86 -20.16
CA ASP A 204 -1.70 10.48 -21.55
C ASP A 204 -1.89 8.98 -21.78
N GLN A 205 -1.50 8.15 -20.82
CA GLN A 205 -1.64 6.69 -20.87
C GLN A 205 -2.97 6.19 -20.31
N ARG A 206 -3.85 7.10 -19.86
CA ARG A 206 -5.18 6.78 -19.31
C ARG A 206 -5.11 5.77 -18.16
N LEU A 207 -4.14 5.95 -17.26
CA LEU A 207 -3.88 5.06 -16.12
C LEU A 207 -4.81 5.33 -14.92
N ALA A 208 -5.65 6.36 -14.99
CA ALA A 208 -6.65 6.69 -13.97
C ALA A 208 -8.03 6.84 -14.62
N VAL A 209 -9.03 6.13 -14.10
CA VAL A 209 -10.44 6.27 -14.49
C VAL A 209 -10.98 7.57 -13.90
N LEU A 210 -11.05 8.61 -14.71
CA LEU A 210 -11.50 9.96 -14.28
C LEU A 210 -13.02 10.08 -14.15
N ASP A 211 -13.74 9.16 -14.80
CA ASP A 211 -15.20 9.08 -14.76
C ASP A 211 -15.61 7.61 -14.57
N PRO A 212 -16.02 7.22 -13.34
CA PRO A 212 -16.42 5.84 -13.02
C PRO A 212 -17.53 5.28 -13.92
N ASP A 213 -18.46 6.11 -14.40
CA ASP A 213 -19.55 5.69 -15.29
C ASP A 213 -19.03 5.32 -16.68
N ARG A 214 -17.85 5.82 -17.04
CA ARG A 214 -17.17 5.57 -18.33
C ARG A 214 -15.97 4.64 -18.18
N ARG A 215 -15.91 3.86 -17.09
CA ARG A 215 -14.79 2.94 -16.80
C ARG A 215 -14.44 1.99 -17.95
N ALA A 216 -15.43 1.57 -18.74
CA ALA A 216 -15.25 0.66 -19.87
C ALA A 216 -14.40 1.26 -21.00
N GLU A 217 -14.23 2.57 -21.04
CA GLU A 217 -13.40 3.24 -22.03
C GLU A 217 -11.91 3.18 -21.70
N TYR A 218 -11.56 2.93 -20.44
CA TYR A 218 -10.18 2.91 -19.96
C TYR A 218 -9.57 1.52 -20.09
N PRO A 219 -8.29 1.41 -20.49
CA PRO A 219 -7.64 0.11 -20.61
C PRO A 219 -7.48 -0.54 -19.22
N VAL A 220 -7.54 -1.86 -19.18
CA VAL A 220 -7.03 -2.64 -18.05
C VAL A 220 -5.53 -2.85 -18.30
N ALA A 221 -4.69 -2.53 -17.32
CA ALA A 221 -3.24 -2.64 -17.47
C ALA A 221 -2.81 -4.11 -17.68
N PRO A 222 -1.77 -4.39 -18.48
CA PRO A 222 -1.26 -5.74 -18.63
C PRO A 222 -0.88 -6.36 -17.27
N GLY A 223 -1.33 -7.59 -17.01
CA GLY A 223 -1.07 -8.29 -15.74
C GLY A 223 -2.18 -8.17 -14.70
N TYR A 224 -3.11 -7.22 -14.86
CA TYR A 224 -4.26 -7.04 -13.96
C TYR A 224 -5.30 -8.14 -14.04
N ALA A 225 -6.10 -8.25 -12.98
CA ALA A 225 -7.35 -8.98 -12.99
C ALA A 225 -8.35 -8.31 -13.95
N PRO A 226 -9.31 -9.05 -14.51
CA PRO A 226 -10.38 -8.45 -15.29
C PRO A 226 -11.12 -7.37 -14.49
N GLY A 227 -11.12 -6.14 -15.00
CA GLY A 227 -11.82 -5.01 -14.39
C GLY A 227 -11.07 -4.29 -13.27
N GLU A 228 -9.85 -4.72 -12.93
CA GLU A 228 -8.94 -3.99 -12.04
C GLU A 228 -8.45 -2.73 -12.76
N GLN A 229 -8.76 -1.58 -12.20
CA GLN A 229 -8.46 -0.25 -12.74
C GLN A 229 -8.22 0.69 -11.57
N HIS A 230 -7.39 1.71 -11.78
CA HIS A 230 -7.07 2.70 -10.75
C HIS A 230 -7.89 3.96 -10.96
N PHE A 231 -8.22 4.60 -9.85
CA PHE A 231 -8.98 5.84 -9.79
C PHE A 231 -8.11 6.94 -9.18
N PRO A 232 -8.50 8.22 -9.32
CA PRO A 232 -7.81 9.32 -8.67
C PRO A 232 -7.49 9.10 -7.18
N TYR A 233 -8.39 8.48 -6.40
CA TYR A 233 -8.16 8.19 -4.97
C TYR A 233 -7.03 7.18 -4.72
N ASP A 234 -6.67 6.31 -5.68
CA ASP A 234 -5.60 5.33 -5.51
C ASP A 234 -4.23 6.02 -5.51
N TYR A 235 -4.07 7.03 -6.36
CA TYR A 235 -2.87 7.86 -6.46
C TYR A 235 -2.84 8.95 -5.39
N ALA A 236 -3.96 9.64 -5.15
CA ALA A 236 -4.07 10.77 -4.23
C ALA A 236 -4.82 10.37 -2.94
N ARG A 237 -4.27 9.41 -2.19
CA ARG A 237 -4.91 8.85 -0.98
C ARG A 237 -5.13 9.87 0.14
N THR A 238 -4.34 10.95 0.15
CA THR A 238 -4.51 12.08 1.05
C THR A 238 -4.50 13.39 0.26
N PRO A 239 -5.13 14.47 0.75
CA PRO A 239 -5.08 15.77 0.08
C PRO A 239 -3.67 16.39 0.06
N ALA A 240 -2.75 15.91 0.90
CA ALA A 240 -1.36 16.35 0.94
C ALA A 240 -0.46 15.68 -0.11
N SER A 241 -0.92 14.60 -0.74
CA SER A 241 -0.16 13.90 -1.78
C SER A 241 0.10 14.82 -2.98
N LEU A 242 1.30 14.73 -3.56
CA LEU A 242 1.66 15.43 -4.79
C LEU A 242 0.73 15.04 -5.95
N ALA A 243 0.24 13.79 -5.96
CA ALA A 243 -0.70 13.31 -6.96
C ALA A 243 -2.07 14.01 -6.90
N ARG A 244 -2.41 14.68 -5.79
CA ARG A 244 -3.68 15.41 -5.68
C ARG A 244 -3.81 16.52 -6.74
N ARG A 245 -2.69 17.12 -7.16
CA ARG A 245 -2.64 18.18 -8.18
C ARG A 245 -2.87 17.65 -9.60
N TRP A 246 -2.85 16.33 -9.82
CA TRP A 246 -3.08 15.74 -11.14
C TRP A 246 -4.54 15.78 -11.56
N PHE A 247 -5.44 15.87 -10.59
CA PHE A 247 -6.88 15.74 -10.76
C PHE A 247 -7.59 17.02 -10.31
N SER A 248 -8.60 17.41 -11.08
CA SER A 248 -9.54 18.45 -10.68
C SER A 248 -10.36 18.02 -9.47
N ASP A 249 -10.95 19.00 -8.77
CA ASP A 249 -11.82 18.72 -7.62
C ASP A 249 -13.00 17.83 -8.01
N THR A 250 -13.60 18.06 -9.18
CA THR A 250 -14.70 17.23 -9.69
C THR A 250 -14.28 15.80 -10.01
N GLU A 251 -13.09 15.57 -10.59
CA GLU A 251 -12.57 14.22 -10.83
C GLU A 251 -12.31 13.49 -9.50
N MET A 252 -11.77 14.19 -8.50
CA MET A 252 -11.57 13.65 -7.16
C MET A 252 -12.89 13.34 -6.44
N GLU A 253 -13.87 14.24 -6.49
CA GLU A 253 -15.19 14.04 -5.89
C GLU A 253 -15.88 12.79 -6.45
N ARG A 254 -15.92 12.64 -7.78
CA ARG A 254 -16.50 11.44 -8.43
C ARG A 254 -15.76 10.17 -8.04
N SER A 255 -14.44 10.24 -7.98
CA SER A 255 -13.60 9.12 -7.55
C SER A 255 -13.91 8.71 -6.11
N LEU A 256 -14.02 9.67 -5.18
CA LEU A 256 -14.34 9.43 -3.78
C LEU A 256 -15.80 8.96 -3.58
N ASP A 257 -16.75 9.47 -4.39
CA ASP A 257 -18.12 8.98 -4.44
C ASP A 257 -18.15 7.49 -4.86
N HIS A 258 -17.38 7.14 -5.89
CA HIS A 258 -17.23 5.75 -6.33
C HIS A 258 -16.64 4.87 -5.22
N LEU A 259 -15.58 5.32 -4.55
CA LEU A 259 -15.00 4.58 -3.42
C LEU A 259 -16.03 4.39 -2.30
N ALA A 260 -16.78 5.42 -1.92
CA ALA A 260 -17.80 5.32 -0.88
C ALA A 260 -18.93 4.34 -1.27
N ALA A 261 -19.35 4.35 -2.54
CA ALA A 261 -20.39 3.47 -3.07
C ALA A 261 -19.93 2.01 -3.23
N ALA A 262 -18.62 1.74 -3.24
CA ALA A 262 -18.06 0.40 -3.39
C ALA A 262 -18.16 -0.48 -2.13
N GLN A 263 -18.66 0.05 -1.00
CA GLN A 263 -18.90 -0.77 0.20
C GLN A 263 -19.96 -1.83 -0.07
N GLU A 264 -19.60 -3.11 0.08
CA GLU A 264 -20.48 -4.24 -0.16
C GLU A 264 -21.49 -4.43 1.00
N GLU A 265 -22.52 -5.25 0.79
CA GLU A 265 -23.61 -5.47 1.75
C GLU A 265 -23.12 -5.88 3.15
N ASP A 266 -22.07 -6.70 3.22
CA ASP A 266 -21.46 -7.18 4.46
C ASP A 266 -20.62 -6.13 5.20
N GLY A 267 -20.43 -4.94 4.60
CA GLY A 267 -19.74 -3.79 5.18
C GLY A 267 -18.26 -3.66 4.78
N GLY A 268 -17.70 -4.64 4.08
CA GLY A 268 -16.33 -4.59 3.58
C GLY A 268 -16.22 -3.94 2.20
N TRP A 269 -14.99 -3.61 1.79
CA TRP A 269 -14.68 -3.26 0.41
C TRP A 269 -14.14 -4.48 -0.35
N PRO A 270 -14.40 -4.57 -1.66
CA PRO A 270 -13.95 -5.69 -2.47
C PRO A 270 -12.44 -5.62 -2.72
N VAL A 271 -11.80 -6.78 -2.80
CA VAL A 271 -10.48 -6.91 -3.43
C VAL A 271 -10.69 -6.87 -4.94
N THR A 272 -10.01 -5.94 -5.61
CA THR A 272 -10.13 -5.73 -7.07
C THR A 272 -9.09 -6.50 -7.88
N TRP A 273 -8.04 -7.01 -7.24
CA TRP A 273 -6.98 -7.79 -7.87
C TRP A 273 -7.25 -9.30 -7.86
N ARG A 274 -6.34 -10.06 -8.50
CA ARG A 274 -6.49 -11.51 -8.71
C ARG A 274 -6.54 -12.27 -7.38
N GLN A 275 -7.60 -13.03 -7.18
CA GLN A 275 -7.74 -13.95 -6.06
C GLN A 275 -7.21 -15.34 -6.48
N TRP A 276 -6.38 -15.95 -5.64
CA TRP A 276 -5.75 -17.24 -5.95
C TRP A 276 -5.94 -18.30 -4.86
N ALA A 277 -6.26 -17.90 -3.62
CA ALA A 277 -6.64 -18.81 -2.56
C ALA A 277 -7.74 -18.19 -1.68
N PRO A 278 -8.64 -18.99 -1.08
CA PRO A 278 -9.72 -18.47 -0.23
C PRO A 278 -9.23 -17.58 0.92
N GLY A 279 -8.11 -17.95 1.55
CA GLY A 279 -7.52 -17.19 2.65
C GLY A 279 -7.03 -15.80 2.23
N THR A 280 -6.54 -15.64 1.00
CA THR A 280 -5.97 -14.36 0.54
C THR A 280 -7.06 -13.31 0.36
N ALA A 281 -8.21 -13.72 -0.18
CA ALA A 281 -9.37 -12.84 -0.31
C ALA A 281 -9.92 -12.43 1.07
N LEU A 282 -10.04 -13.37 2.01
CA LEU A 282 -10.54 -13.10 3.36
C LEU A 282 -9.62 -12.17 4.16
N GLU A 283 -8.30 -12.30 4.01
CA GLU A 283 -7.34 -11.43 4.70
C GLU A 283 -7.15 -10.09 3.99
N GLY A 284 -7.25 -10.06 2.65
CA GLY A 284 -7.11 -8.86 1.83
C GLY A 284 -8.27 -7.87 1.97
N ARG A 285 -9.52 -8.34 2.12
CA ARG A 285 -10.68 -7.44 2.24
C ARG A 285 -10.63 -6.51 3.46
N PRO A 286 -10.25 -6.97 4.67
CA PRO A 286 -9.99 -6.09 5.82
C PRO A 286 -8.95 -5.01 5.54
N LEU A 287 -7.87 -5.34 4.82
CA LEU A 287 -6.83 -4.39 4.45
C LEU A 287 -7.36 -3.30 3.50
N VAL A 288 -8.10 -3.69 2.46
CA VAL A 288 -8.74 -2.75 1.53
C VAL A 288 -9.80 -1.92 2.24
N THR A 289 -10.56 -2.51 3.16
CA THR A 289 -11.56 -1.79 3.97
C THR A 289 -10.92 -0.69 4.81
N LEU A 290 -9.82 -1.00 5.53
CA LEU A 290 -9.08 0.02 6.27
C LEU A 290 -8.56 1.12 5.35
N ARG A 291 -7.95 0.78 4.21
CA ARG A 291 -7.45 1.75 3.23
C ARG A 291 -8.56 2.66 2.67
N ALA A 292 -9.74 2.11 2.40
CA ALA A 292 -10.89 2.86 1.92
C ALA A 292 -11.37 3.87 2.97
N LEU A 293 -11.54 3.43 4.21
CA LEU A 293 -11.93 4.30 5.33
C LEU A 293 -10.87 5.38 5.62
N GLU A 294 -9.58 5.01 5.58
CA GLU A 294 -8.44 5.93 5.72
C GLU A 294 -8.51 7.05 4.66
N THR A 295 -8.69 6.66 3.40
CA THR A 295 -8.74 7.58 2.25
C THR A 295 -9.96 8.50 2.31
N LEU A 296 -11.15 7.93 2.52
CA LEU A 296 -12.39 8.70 2.65
C LEU A 296 -12.30 9.72 3.79
N ARG A 297 -11.80 9.30 4.96
CA ARG A 297 -11.60 10.19 6.11
C ARG A 297 -10.57 11.28 5.84
N ALA A 298 -9.45 10.95 5.18
CA ALA A 298 -8.41 11.92 4.85
C ALA A 298 -8.91 13.04 3.93
N HIS A 299 -9.89 12.75 3.06
CA HIS A 299 -10.56 13.72 2.20
C HIS A 299 -11.82 14.33 2.82
N GLY A 300 -12.04 14.17 4.12
CA GLY A 300 -13.15 14.79 4.85
C GLY A 300 -14.53 14.23 4.52
N ARG A 301 -14.61 13.02 3.94
CA ARG A 301 -15.89 12.36 3.69
C ARG A 301 -16.50 11.90 5.02
N VAL A 302 -17.80 12.15 5.18
CA VAL A 302 -18.54 11.74 6.37
C VAL A 302 -18.70 10.22 6.36
N LEU A 303 -18.28 9.56 7.44
CA LEU A 303 -18.37 8.11 7.63
C LEU A 303 -19.44 7.72 8.68
N PHE A 304 -20.08 8.71 9.31
CA PHE A 304 -20.93 8.59 10.50
C PHE A 304 -22.37 9.08 10.26
#